data_AF-A0A8X6YBC4-F1
#
_entry.id   AF-A0A8X6YBC4-F1
#
_cell.length_a   1.000
_cell.length_b   1.000
_cell.length_c   1.000
_cell.angle_alpha   90.00
_cell.angle_beta   90.00
_cell.angle_gamma   90.00
#
_symmetry.space_group_name_H-M   'P 1'
#
loop_
_entity.id
_entity.type
_entity.pdbx_description
1 polymer ?
#
loop_
_entity_poly.entity_id
_entity_poly.type
_entity_poly.pdbx_seq_one_letter_code
_entity_poly.pdbx_strand_id
1 'polypeptide(L)'
;MTVMEFFGCAMIAFGPSAAMLAITIARDPIRIIILISAAFFWLLSLLLSSILWNVVVPLRKELAFGVVFSVIFQETFRFLFYKLLRKAEVGLKKVQEVGADGTSVSSNRVTLAYVAGLGFGLMSGLFSLINVLADSVGPGTVGLFGDSYYFFLTSAFTTLAFTLLHTFWGVIFFHAWDNRSYAKIAFVFISHLFISALTLLNPRHLYFAS
;
A
#
# COMPACT_ATOMS: atom_id res chain seq x y z
N MET A 1 -10.10 -19.50 -21.32
CA MET A 1 -10.81 -18.86 -20.18
C MET A 1 -9.85 -18.33 -19.14
N THR A 2 -8.74 -19.02 -18.86
CA THR A 2 -7.76 -18.69 -17.81
C THR A 2 -6.98 -17.40 -18.07
N VAL A 3 -6.58 -17.15 -19.32
CA VAL A 3 -5.97 -15.87 -19.72
C VAL A 3 -6.94 -14.69 -19.53
N MET A 4 -8.25 -14.91 -19.73
CA MET A 4 -9.25 -13.87 -19.48
C MET A 4 -9.40 -13.57 -17.98
N GLU A 5 -9.34 -14.61 -17.14
CA GLU A 5 -9.34 -14.46 -15.68
C GLU A 5 -8.11 -13.72 -15.18
N PHE A 6 -6.92 -14.04 -15.73
CA PHE A 6 -5.69 -13.30 -15.47
C PHE A 6 -5.84 -11.81 -15.78
N PHE A 7 -6.23 -11.45 -17.01
CA PHE A 7 -6.36 -10.05 -17.39
C PHE A 7 -7.50 -9.36 -16.62
N GLY A 8 -8.61 -10.05 -16.37
CA GLY A 8 -9.71 -9.52 -15.55
C GLY A 8 -9.27 -9.18 -14.14
N CYS A 9 -8.62 -10.12 -13.44
CA CYS A 9 -8.11 -9.92 -12.09
C CYS A 9 -7.01 -8.86 -12.04
N ALA A 10 -6.09 -8.86 -13.01
CA ALA A 10 -5.03 -7.86 -13.12
C ALA A 10 -5.59 -6.43 -13.27
N MET A 11 -6.58 -6.26 -14.15
CA MET A 11 -7.21 -4.96 -14.39
C MET A 11 -8.09 -4.50 -13.23
N ILE A 12 -8.76 -5.42 -12.53
CA ILE A 12 -9.48 -5.09 -11.29
C ILE A 12 -8.50 -4.59 -10.22
N ALA A 13 -7.43 -5.36 -9.96
CA ALA A 13 -6.49 -5.05 -8.90
C ALA A 13 -5.67 -3.78 -9.17
N PHE A 14 -5.10 -3.66 -10.37
CA PHE A 14 -4.12 -2.64 -10.69
C PHE A 14 -4.62 -1.57 -11.67
N GLY A 15 -5.76 -1.76 -12.34
CA GLY A 15 -6.29 -0.81 -13.31
C GLY A 15 -6.45 0.61 -12.76
N PRO A 16 -7.09 0.81 -11.60
CA PRO A 16 -7.21 2.14 -10.98
C PRO A 16 -5.85 2.75 -10.64
N SER A 17 -4.93 1.96 -10.09
CA SER A 17 -3.58 2.43 -9.74
C SER A 17 -2.74 2.78 -10.98
N ALA A 18 -2.90 2.04 -12.09
CA ALA A 18 -2.27 2.32 -13.37
C ALA A 18 -2.82 3.60 -14.00
N ALA A 19 -4.15 3.81 -13.94
CA ALA A 19 -4.78 5.05 -14.39
C ALA A 19 -4.29 6.26 -13.58
N MET A 20 -4.21 6.12 -12.25
CA MET A 20 -3.65 7.13 -11.36
C MET A 20 -2.19 7.46 -11.72
N LEU A 21 -1.36 6.45 -11.94
CA LEU A 21 0.03 6.62 -12.36
C LEU A 21 0.12 7.34 -13.71
N ALA A 22 -0.57 6.86 -14.74
CA ALA A 22 -0.51 7.40 -16.09
C ALA A 22 -1.05 8.83 -16.20
N ILE A 23 -2.16 9.13 -15.51
CA ILE A 23 -2.85 10.42 -15.64
C ILE A 23 -2.20 11.49 -14.74
N THR A 24 -1.80 11.13 -13.51
CA THR A 24 -1.39 12.13 -12.50
C THR A 24 0.11 12.13 -12.18
N ILE A 25 0.78 10.98 -12.19
CA ILE A 25 2.17 10.84 -11.72
C ILE A 25 3.17 10.95 -12.88
N ALA A 26 2.87 10.29 -14.01
CA ALA A 26 3.78 10.21 -15.15
C ALA A 26 4.14 11.57 -15.79
N ARG A 27 3.36 12.62 -15.49
CA ARG A 27 3.59 13.98 -15.99
C ARG A 27 4.75 14.72 -15.31
N ASP A 28 5.23 14.23 -14.16
CA ASP A 28 6.22 14.92 -13.33
C ASP A 28 7.23 13.91 -12.76
N PRO A 29 8.52 14.01 -13.12
CA PRO A 29 9.54 13.06 -12.69
C PRO A 29 9.74 13.04 -11.17
N ILE A 30 9.48 14.14 -10.46
CA ILE A 30 9.59 14.20 -8.99
C ILE A 30 8.57 13.25 -8.36
N ARG A 31 7.36 13.19 -8.91
CA ARG A 31 6.31 12.28 -8.43
C ARG A 31 6.69 10.83 -8.65
N ILE A 32 7.35 10.50 -9.76
CA ILE A 32 7.85 9.15 -10.03
C ILE A 32 8.92 8.76 -8.98
N ILE A 33 9.87 9.65 -8.70
CA ILE A 33 10.92 9.41 -7.69
C ILE A 33 10.30 9.18 -6.30
N ILE A 34 9.31 9.98 -5.92
CA ILE A 34 8.61 9.82 -4.63
C ILE A 34 7.83 8.51 -4.59
N LEU A 35 7.14 8.14 -5.67
CA LEU A 35 6.40 6.88 -5.76
C LEU A 35 7.32 5.67 -5.51
N ILE A 36 8.44 5.61 -6.23
CA ILE A 36 9.41 4.51 -6.13
C ILE A 36 10.05 4.50 -4.73
N SER A 37 10.40 5.66 -4.20
CA SER A 37 10.98 5.76 -2.85
C SER A 37 9.99 5.30 -1.78
N ALA A 38 8.70 5.65 -1.92
CA ALA A 38 7.65 5.23 -1.01
C ALA A 38 7.43 3.70 -1.05
N ALA A 39 7.40 3.11 -2.25
CA ALA A 39 7.35 1.65 -2.44
C ALA A 39 8.54 0.95 -1.78
N PHE A 40 9.75 1.51 -1.90
CA PHE A 40 10.94 0.99 -1.24
C PHE A 40 10.83 1.03 0.30
N PHE A 41 10.33 2.13 0.87
CA PHE A 41 10.09 2.22 2.32
C PHE A 41 9.06 1.19 2.81
N TRP A 42 8.03 0.91 2.01
CA TRP A 42 7.08 -0.16 2.31
C TRP A 42 7.78 -1.53 2.31
N LEU A 43 8.63 -1.84 1.33
CA LEU A 43 9.42 -3.09 1.30
C LEU A 43 10.32 -3.23 2.53
N LEU A 44 11.00 -2.15 2.93
CA LEU A 44 11.85 -2.16 4.11
C LEU A 44 11.05 -2.41 5.40
N SER A 45 9.83 -1.86 5.49
CA SER A 45 8.92 -2.14 6.60
C SER A 45 8.53 -3.61 6.67
N LEU A 46 8.24 -4.22 5.52
CA LEU A 46 7.87 -5.64 5.45
C LEU A 46 9.07 -6.54 5.72
N LEU A 47 10.27 -6.17 5.29
CA LEU A 47 11.51 -6.89 5.58
C LEU A 47 11.74 -6.96 7.10
N LEU A 48 11.64 -5.84 7.81
CA LEU A 48 11.78 -5.83 9.26
C LEU A 48 10.68 -6.64 9.96
N SER A 49 9.45 -6.56 9.46
CA SER A 49 8.35 -7.39 9.96
C SER A 49 8.63 -8.89 9.76
N SER A 50 9.20 -9.28 8.63
CA SER A 50 9.56 -10.67 8.32
C SER A 50 10.70 -11.17 9.20
N ILE A 51 11.70 -10.32 9.48
CA ILE A 51 12.78 -10.64 10.43
C ILE A 51 12.20 -10.86 11.83
N LEU A 52 11.30 -9.99 12.30
CA LEU A 52 10.64 -10.16 13.59
C LEU A 52 9.85 -11.48 13.65
N TRP A 53 9.04 -11.76 12.63
CA TRP A 53 8.28 -13.00 12.55
C TRP A 53 9.21 -14.24 12.53
N ASN A 54 10.36 -14.15 11.87
CA ASN A 54 11.37 -15.21 11.87
C ASN A 54 11.98 -15.40 13.27
N VAL A 55 12.41 -14.34 13.97
CA VAL A 55 13.04 -14.47 15.30
C VAL A 55 12.08 -15.05 16.34
N VAL A 56 10.79 -14.70 16.27
CA VAL A 56 9.79 -15.12 17.27
C VAL A 56 9.17 -16.47 16.88
N VAL A 57 9.96 -17.53 16.99
CA VAL A 57 9.58 -18.91 16.63
C VAL A 57 8.24 -19.39 17.25
N PRO A 58 7.93 -19.14 18.55
CA PRO A 58 6.71 -19.65 19.16
C PRO A 58 5.41 -19.05 18.57
N LEU A 59 5.46 -17.79 18.12
CA LEU A 59 4.29 -17.07 17.60
C LEU A 59 4.15 -17.13 16.08
N ARG A 60 5.02 -17.88 15.37
CA ARG A 60 4.93 -18.00 13.90
C ARG A 60 3.60 -18.58 13.41
N LYS A 61 2.97 -19.44 14.22
CA LYS A 61 1.67 -20.06 13.90
C LYS A 61 0.49 -19.11 14.05
N GLU A 62 0.66 -18.03 14.81
CA GLU A 62 -0.39 -17.03 15.04
C GLU A 62 -0.33 -15.97 13.93
N LEU A 63 -1.14 -16.15 12.87
CA LEU A 63 -1.21 -15.19 11.76
C LEU A 63 -1.54 -13.77 12.24
N ALA A 64 -2.36 -13.65 13.30
CA ALA A 64 -2.68 -12.38 13.92
C ALA A 64 -1.43 -11.64 14.41
N PHE A 65 -0.45 -12.34 15.01
CA PHE A 65 0.81 -11.74 15.42
C PHE A 65 1.54 -11.12 14.22
N GLY A 66 1.69 -11.89 13.14
CA GLY A 66 2.33 -11.39 11.92
C GLY A 66 1.64 -10.14 11.35
N VAL A 67 0.31 -10.18 11.25
CA VAL A 67 -0.49 -9.06 10.71
C VAL A 67 -0.34 -7.80 11.56
N VAL A 68 -0.53 -7.89 12.88
CA VAL A 68 -0.49 -6.71 13.78
C VAL A 68 0.87 -6.02 13.73
N PHE A 69 1.97 -6.79 13.85
CA PHE A 69 3.31 -6.21 13.82
C PHE A 69 3.65 -5.65 12.44
N SER A 70 3.21 -6.29 11.36
CA SER A 70 3.42 -5.77 10.00
C SER A 70 2.78 -4.40 9.81
N VAL A 71 1.55 -4.20 10.32
CA VAL A 71 0.84 -2.91 10.26
C VAL A 71 1.58 -1.85 11.07
N ILE A 72 2.08 -2.19 12.27
CA ILE A 72 2.87 -1.27 13.10
C ILE A 72 4.14 -0.82 12.36
N PHE A 73 4.88 -1.74 11.74
CA PHE A 73 6.06 -1.39 10.95
C PHE A 73 5.68 -0.53 9.76
N GLN A 74 4.63 -0.87 9.01
CA GLN A 74 4.18 -0.09 7.85
C GLN A 74 3.83 1.36 8.21
N GLU A 75 3.06 1.58 9.30
CA GLU A 75 2.72 2.94 9.75
C GLU A 75 3.94 3.70 10.30
N THR A 76 4.87 3.00 10.96
CA THR A 76 6.14 3.59 11.42
C THR A 76 6.97 4.06 10.23
N PHE A 77 7.08 3.25 9.17
CA PHE A 77 7.80 3.62 7.96
C PHE A 77 7.10 4.74 7.18
N ARG A 78 5.77 4.79 7.18
CA ARG A 78 5.02 5.92 6.63
C ARG A 78 5.36 7.23 7.36
N PHE A 79 5.48 7.19 8.69
CA PHE A 79 5.94 8.33 9.47
C PHE A 79 7.38 8.75 9.15
N LEU A 80 8.29 7.79 9.03
CA LEU A 80 9.68 8.06 8.63
C LEU A 80 9.74 8.70 7.24
N PHE A 81 8.95 8.18 6.29
CA PHE A 81 8.86 8.71 4.94
C PHE A 81 8.27 10.12 4.92
N TYR A 82 7.23 10.40 5.70
CA TYR A 82 6.69 11.75 5.90
C TYR A 82 7.78 12.72 6.37
N LYS A 83 8.56 12.36 7.40
CA LYS A 83 9.66 13.18 7.90
C LYS A 83 10.74 13.43 6.85
N LEU A 84 11.09 12.39 6.09
CA LEU A 84 12.05 12.48 5.00
C LEU A 84 11.56 13.46 3.93
N LEU A 85 10.31 13.33 3.48
CA LEU A 85 9.72 14.22 2.48
C LEU A 85 9.65 15.67 2.96
N ARG A 86 9.29 15.92 4.22
CA ARG A 86 9.29 17.28 4.78
C ARG A 86 10.69 17.87 4.85
N LYS A 87 11.70 17.06 5.19
CA LYS A 87 13.11 17.48 5.17
C LYS A 87 13.59 17.78 3.74
N ALA A 88 13.21 16.95 2.76
CA ALA A 88 13.53 17.16 1.36
C ALA A 88 12.86 18.42 0.79
N GLU A 89 11.59 18.68 1.14
CA GLU A 89 10.88 19.91 0.74
C GLU A 89 11.61 21.17 1.21
N VAL A 90 12.07 21.18 2.47
CA VAL A 90 12.85 22.31 3.01
C VAL A 90 14.21 22.45 2.31
N GLY A 91 14.89 21.33 2.04
CA GLY A 91 16.17 21.34 1.32
C GLY A 91 16.04 21.88 -0.11
N LEU A 92 15.03 21.44 -0.84
CA LEU A 92 14.77 21.86 -2.22
C LEU A 92 14.40 23.35 -2.29
N LYS A 93 13.58 23.84 -1.35
CA LYS A 93 13.23 25.28 -1.26
C LYS A 93 14.47 26.16 -1.10
N LYS A 94 15.39 25.79 -0.20
CA LYS A 94 16.63 26.55 0.02
C LYS A 94 17.55 26.60 -1.20
N VAL A 95 17.55 25.54 -2.02
CA VAL A 95 18.37 25.50 -3.25
C VAL A 95 17.70 26.29 -4.38
N GLN A 96 16.36 26.25 -4.48
CA GLN A 96 15.60 27.04 -5.47
C GLN A 96 15.63 28.54 -5.18
N GLU A 97 15.66 28.97 -3.91
CA GLU A 97 15.79 30.39 -3.56
C GLU A 97 17.17 30.98 -3.94
N VAL A 98 18.19 30.13 -4.12
CA VAL A 98 19.57 30.54 -4.49
C VAL A 98 19.79 30.53 -6.01
N GLY A 99 18.96 29.81 -6.78
CA GLY A 99 19.05 29.73 -8.24
C GLY A 99 17.71 30.08 -8.90
N ALA A 100 17.66 31.22 -9.59
CA ALA A 100 16.48 31.75 -10.27
C ALA A 100 15.66 30.72 -11.09
N ASP A 101 14.33 30.94 -11.12
CA ASP A 101 13.34 30.41 -12.08
C ASP A 101 13.12 28.89 -12.18
N GLY A 102 13.19 28.17 -11.05
CA GLY A 102 12.79 26.77 -10.97
C GLY A 102 11.32 26.57 -10.59
N THR A 103 10.57 25.77 -11.35
CA THR A 103 9.20 25.30 -11.07
C THR A 103 9.01 24.98 -9.58
N SER A 104 7.99 25.58 -8.95
CA SER A 104 7.77 25.50 -7.51
C SER A 104 7.43 24.06 -7.07
N VAL A 105 8.45 23.31 -6.65
CA VAL A 105 8.33 21.97 -6.03
C VAL A 105 7.44 22.03 -4.76
N SER A 106 7.22 23.25 -4.24
CA SER A 106 6.36 23.58 -3.12
C SER A 106 4.84 23.43 -3.36
N SER A 107 4.34 23.38 -4.59
CA SER A 107 2.95 23.82 -4.82
C SER A 107 1.86 22.84 -4.35
N ASN A 108 2.14 21.55 -4.12
CA ASN A 108 1.06 20.66 -3.69
C ASN A 108 1.46 19.52 -2.76
N ARG A 109 1.61 19.83 -1.46
CA ARG A 109 1.86 18.86 -0.38
C ARG A 109 0.87 17.69 -0.39
N VAL A 110 -0.38 17.96 -0.79
CA VAL A 110 -1.43 16.94 -0.93
C VAL A 110 -1.07 15.97 -2.06
N THR A 111 -0.59 16.45 -3.20
CA THR A 111 -0.11 15.59 -4.29
C THR A 111 1.06 14.71 -3.84
N LEU A 112 2.01 15.23 -3.06
CA LEU A 112 3.13 14.43 -2.55
C LEU A 112 2.63 13.33 -1.60
N ALA A 113 1.68 13.64 -0.73
CA ALA A 113 1.06 12.67 0.18
C ALA A 113 0.27 11.58 -0.59
N TYR A 114 -0.45 11.99 -1.62
CA TYR A 114 -1.16 11.11 -2.53
C TYR A 114 -0.23 10.14 -3.25
N VAL A 115 0.86 10.66 -3.85
CA VAL A 115 1.88 9.85 -4.54
C VAL A 115 2.54 8.88 -3.57
N ALA A 116 2.90 9.34 -2.37
CA ALA A 116 3.47 8.50 -1.32
C ALA A 116 2.51 7.37 -0.92
N GLY A 117 1.24 7.69 -0.70
CA GLY A 117 0.19 6.71 -0.37
C GLY A 117 0.00 5.68 -1.47
N LEU A 118 -0.04 6.12 -2.74
CA LEU A 118 -0.13 5.20 -3.88
C LEU A 118 1.09 4.29 -3.98
N GLY A 119 2.30 4.77 -3.68
CA GLY A 119 3.52 3.95 -3.69
C GLY A 119 3.47 2.82 -2.65
N PHE A 120 2.99 3.13 -1.43
CA PHE A 120 2.72 2.11 -0.41
C PHE A 120 1.66 1.11 -0.88
N GLY A 121 0.55 1.61 -1.45
CA GLY A 121 -0.56 0.78 -1.92
C GLY A 121 -0.17 -0.15 -3.06
N LEU A 122 0.50 0.36 -4.08
CA LEU A 122 0.96 -0.40 -5.24
C LEU A 122 1.89 -1.54 -4.82
N MET A 123 2.88 -1.23 -3.98
CA MET A 123 3.83 -2.25 -3.54
C MET A 123 3.16 -3.31 -2.67
N SER A 124 2.25 -2.89 -1.77
CA SER A 124 1.42 -3.82 -1.00
C SER A 124 0.58 -4.73 -1.90
N GLY A 125 -0.06 -4.17 -2.92
CA GLY A 125 -0.90 -4.92 -3.82
C GLY A 125 -0.12 -5.89 -4.72
N LEU A 126 1.06 -5.48 -5.19
CA LEU A 126 1.97 -6.36 -5.92
C LEU A 126 2.40 -7.54 -5.06
N PHE A 127 2.78 -7.29 -3.80
CA PHE A 127 3.19 -8.35 -2.89
C PHE A 127 2.04 -9.30 -2.53
N SER A 128 0.81 -8.82 -2.46
CA SER A 128 -0.36 -9.64 -2.12
C SER A 128 -0.85 -10.51 -3.28
N LEU A 129 -0.79 -10.00 -4.52
CA LEU A 129 -1.50 -10.62 -5.64
C LEU A 129 -0.60 -11.24 -6.71
N ILE A 130 0.65 -10.81 -6.90
CA ILE A 130 1.40 -11.16 -8.12
C ILE A 130 1.61 -12.68 -8.30
N ASN A 131 1.88 -13.39 -7.20
CA ASN A 131 2.05 -14.85 -7.23
C ASN A 131 0.71 -15.56 -7.49
N VAL A 132 -0.35 -15.12 -6.81
CA VAL A 132 -1.71 -15.64 -7.01
C VAL A 132 -2.17 -15.41 -8.46
N LEU A 133 -1.85 -14.26 -9.03
CA LEU A 133 -2.19 -13.92 -10.40
C LEU A 133 -1.39 -14.77 -11.40
N ALA A 134 -0.13 -15.10 -11.10
CA ALA A 134 0.65 -16.02 -11.94
C ALA A 134 0.01 -17.42 -11.97
N ASP A 135 -0.51 -17.89 -10.84
CA ASP A 135 -1.18 -19.19 -10.74
C ASP A 135 -2.50 -19.24 -11.53
N SER A 136 -3.19 -18.11 -11.69
CA SER A 136 -4.47 -18.03 -12.42
C SER A 136 -4.34 -18.24 -13.94
N VAL A 137 -3.11 -18.29 -14.48
CA VAL A 137 -2.88 -18.59 -15.91
C VAL A 137 -3.09 -20.09 -16.20
N GLY A 138 -2.90 -20.94 -15.18
CA GLY A 138 -3.05 -22.39 -15.29
C GLY A 138 -4.46 -22.83 -15.67
N PRO A 139 -4.64 -24.06 -16.21
CA PRO A 139 -5.92 -24.57 -16.70
C PRO A 139 -6.99 -24.79 -15.61
N GLY A 140 -6.62 -24.76 -14.33
CA GLY A 140 -7.50 -25.03 -13.19
C GLY A 140 -7.84 -23.78 -12.38
N THR A 141 -9.00 -23.80 -11.72
CA THR A 141 -9.40 -22.80 -10.72
C THR A 141 -9.34 -23.40 -9.32
N VAL A 142 -9.37 -22.55 -8.29
CA VAL A 142 -9.39 -22.95 -6.88
C VAL A 142 -10.72 -23.64 -6.55
N GLY A 143 -10.68 -24.62 -5.64
CA GLY A 143 -11.89 -25.26 -5.10
C GLY A 143 -11.92 -26.79 -5.10
N LEU A 144 -10.84 -27.45 -5.56
CA LEU A 144 -10.76 -28.93 -5.51
C LEU A 144 -10.94 -29.49 -4.08
N PHE A 145 -10.49 -28.75 -3.06
CA PHE A 145 -10.58 -29.14 -1.65
C PHE A 145 -11.64 -28.36 -0.85
N GLY A 146 -12.66 -27.82 -1.52
CA GLY A 146 -13.79 -27.12 -0.86
C GLY A 146 -13.63 -25.61 -0.70
N ASP A 147 -12.53 -25.03 -1.19
CA ASP A 147 -12.35 -23.58 -1.28
C ASP A 147 -13.28 -22.93 -2.32
N SER A 148 -13.47 -21.61 -2.22
CA SER A 148 -14.32 -20.87 -3.14
C SER A 148 -13.69 -20.73 -4.53
N TYR A 149 -14.48 -21.00 -5.57
CA TYR A 149 -14.11 -20.75 -6.97
C TYR A 149 -13.94 -19.24 -7.29
N TYR A 150 -14.41 -18.35 -6.42
CA TYR A 150 -14.21 -16.90 -6.55
C TYR A 150 -12.89 -16.39 -5.97
N PHE A 151 -11.99 -17.28 -5.53
CA PHE A 151 -10.75 -16.91 -4.84
C PHE A 151 -9.93 -15.84 -5.57
N PHE A 152 -9.69 -15.99 -6.88
CA PHE A 152 -8.92 -15.03 -7.66
C PHE A 152 -9.61 -13.67 -7.73
N LEU A 153 -10.93 -13.67 -7.95
CA LEU A 153 -11.74 -12.45 -8.04
C LEU A 153 -11.76 -11.69 -6.71
N THR A 154 -12.02 -12.39 -5.61
CA THR A 154 -11.99 -11.80 -4.26
C THR A 154 -10.61 -11.23 -3.95
N SER A 155 -9.54 -11.98 -4.25
CA SER A 155 -8.17 -11.53 -4.04
C SER A 155 -7.84 -10.26 -4.84
N ALA A 156 -8.34 -10.14 -6.07
CA ALA A 156 -8.18 -8.95 -6.90
C ALA A 156 -8.90 -7.73 -6.30
N PHE A 157 -10.16 -7.90 -5.85
CA PHE A 157 -10.91 -6.82 -5.20
C PHE A 157 -10.31 -6.40 -3.86
N THR A 158 -9.87 -7.35 -3.03
CA THR A 158 -9.16 -7.05 -1.78
C THR A 158 -7.88 -6.27 -2.07
N THR A 159 -7.12 -6.67 -3.08
CA THR A 159 -5.89 -5.98 -3.50
C THR A 159 -6.17 -4.54 -3.96
N LEU A 160 -7.21 -4.34 -4.75
CA LEU A 160 -7.65 -3.00 -5.15
C LEU A 160 -8.02 -2.16 -3.92
N ALA A 161 -8.81 -2.72 -3.01
CA ALA A 161 -9.27 -2.03 -1.79
C ALA A 161 -8.08 -1.57 -0.94
N PHE A 162 -7.11 -2.44 -0.67
CA PHE A 162 -5.90 -2.07 0.07
C PHE A 162 -5.06 -1.03 -0.66
N THR A 163 -4.93 -1.13 -1.99
CA THR A 163 -4.18 -0.15 -2.79
C THR A 163 -4.79 1.25 -2.67
N LEU A 164 -6.12 1.36 -2.76
CA LEU A 164 -6.85 2.61 -2.58
C LEU A 164 -6.79 3.10 -1.13
N LEU A 165 -6.95 2.22 -0.16
CA LEU A 165 -6.87 2.55 1.27
C LEU A 165 -5.49 3.11 1.63
N HIS A 166 -4.39 2.50 1.18
CA HIS A 166 -3.05 3.07 1.38
C HIS A 166 -2.91 4.45 0.76
N THR A 167 -3.55 4.69 -0.39
CA THR A 167 -3.56 6.02 -1.02
C THR A 167 -4.31 7.03 -0.14
N PHE A 168 -5.51 6.69 0.32
CA PHE A 168 -6.31 7.57 1.19
C PHE A 168 -5.66 7.80 2.55
N TRP A 169 -5.15 6.74 3.18
CA TRP A 169 -4.40 6.82 4.42
C TRP A 169 -3.16 7.70 4.25
N GLY A 170 -2.43 7.61 3.14
CA GLY A 170 -1.29 8.50 2.86
C GLY A 170 -1.68 9.98 2.91
N VAL A 171 -2.77 10.36 2.22
CA VAL A 171 -3.29 11.73 2.21
C VAL A 171 -3.72 12.18 3.61
N ILE A 172 -4.53 11.38 4.31
CA ILE A 172 -5.05 11.70 5.65
C ILE A 172 -3.90 11.82 6.65
N PHE A 173 -2.94 10.89 6.61
CA PHE A 173 -1.83 10.80 7.54
C PHE A 173 -0.90 12.00 7.43
N PHE A 174 -0.53 12.39 6.21
CA PHE A 174 0.34 13.55 5.98
C PHE A 174 -0.36 14.84 6.42
N HIS A 175 -1.62 15.01 6.03
CA HIS A 175 -2.43 16.14 6.46
C HIS A 175 -2.58 16.18 7.99
N ALA A 176 -2.73 15.03 8.64
CA ALA A 176 -2.87 14.95 10.09
C ALA A 176 -1.59 15.38 10.82
N TRP A 177 -0.42 14.99 10.32
CA TRP A 177 0.86 15.43 10.89
C TRP A 177 1.13 16.92 10.66
N ASP A 178 0.81 17.45 9.49
CA ASP A 178 0.98 18.88 9.19
C ASP A 178 0.15 19.75 10.14
N ASN A 179 -1.08 19.31 10.45
CA ASN A 179 -2.03 20.04 11.31
C ASN A 179 -2.01 19.58 12.79
N ARG A 180 -1.08 18.70 13.18
CA ARG A 180 -0.98 18.12 14.53
C ARG A 180 -2.30 17.51 15.05
N SER A 181 -3.10 16.94 14.15
CA SER A 181 -4.38 16.31 14.47
C SER A 181 -4.19 14.84 14.85
N TYR A 182 -3.93 14.58 16.13
CA TYR A 182 -3.68 13.22 16.64
C TYR A 182 -4.86 12.26 16.44
N ALA A 183 -6.10 12.77 16.43
CA ALA A 183 -7.29 11.96 16.16
C ALA A 183 -7.27 11.33 14.76
N LYS A 184 -6.82 12.08 13.74
CA LYS A 184 -6.71 11.58 12.36
C LYS A 184 -5.56 10.58 12.21
N ILE A 185 -4.47 10.75 12.96
CA ILE A 185 -3.35 9.79 13.00
C ILE A 185 -3.84 8.46 13.59
N ALA A 186 -4.54 8.53 14.73
CA ALA A 186 -5.12 7.35 15.37
C ALA A 186 -6.14 6.66 14.46
N PHE A 187 -6.98 7.42 13.76
CA PHE A 187 -7.93 6.87 12.78
C PHE A 187 -7.24 6.06 11.68
N VAL A 188 -6.16 6.58 11.08
CA VAL A 188 -5.41 5.85 10.05
C VAL A 188 -4.85 4.54 10.61
N PHE A 189 -4.22 4.59 11.77
CA PHE A 189 -3.64 3.40 12.40
C PHE A 189 -4.70 2.35 12.75
N ILE A 190 -5.80 2.76 13.40
CA ILE A 190 -6.89 1.87 13.83
C ILE A 190 -7.61 1.29 12.61
N SER A 191 -7.92 2.11 11.60
CA SER A 191 -8.60 1.61 10.39
C SER A 191 -7.73 0.65 9.59
N HIS A 192 -6.42 0.89 9.49
CA HIS A 192 -5.50 -0.04 8.85
C HIS A 192 -5.47 -1.37 9.62
N LEU A 193 -5.28 -1.33 10.93
CA LEU A 193 -5.28 -2.53 11.77
C LEU A 193 -6.61 -3.29 11.68
N PHE A 194 -7.73 -2.58 11.71
CA PHE A 194 -9.07 -3.16 11.62
C PHE A 194 -9.28 -3.89 10.30
N ILE A 195 -9.05 -3.23 9.16
CA ILE A 195 -9.25 -3.85 7.84
C ILE A 195 -8.26 -5.00 7.61
N SER A 196 -7.02 -4.87 8.06
CA SER A 196 -6.06 -6.00 8.04
C SER A 196 -6.54 -7.17 8.89
N ALA A 197 -7.12 -6.94 10.06
CA ALA A 197 -7.66 -7.99 10.91
C ALA A 197 -8.91 -8.66 10.31
N LEU A 198 -9.75 -7.93 9.55
CA LEU A 198 -10.89 -8.52 8.83
C LEU A 198 -10.43 -9.61 7.85
N THR A 199 -9.26 -9.46 7.22
CA THR A 199 -8.73 -10.48 6.30
C THR A 199 -8.39 -11.81 7.00
N LEU A 200 -8.19 -11.83 8.33
CA LEU A 200 -7.99 -13.05 9.11
C LEU A 200 -9.25 -13.92 9.22
N LEU A 201 -10.41 -13.39 8.83
CA LEU A 201 -11.67 -14.15 8.79
C LEU A 201 -11.80 -14.97 7.50
N ASN A 202 -11.01 -14.64 6.47
CA ASN A 202 -11.05 -15.29 5.16
C ASN A 202 -10.74 -16.81 5.23
N PRO A 203 -9.71 -17.27 5.99
CA PRO A 203 -9.46 -18.70 6.18
C PRO A 203 -10.56 -19.45 6.94
N ARG A 204 -11.46 -18.75 7.63
CA ARG A 204 -12.60 -19.35 8.36
C ARG A 204 -13.87 -19.42 7.51
N HIS A 205 -13.79 -19.08 6.22
CA HIS A 205 -14.93 -18.98 5.29
C HIS A 205 -16.06 -18.05 5.78
N LEU A 206 -15.76 -17.12 6.69
CA LEU A 206 -16.71 -16.13 7.20
C LEU A 206 -16.76 -14.91 6.28
N TYR A 207 -17.02 -15.16 5.00
CA TYR A 207 -16.98 -14.15 3.93
C TYR A 207 -17.97 -13.00 4.13
N PHE A 208 -19.04 -13.18 4.94
CA PHE A 208 -19.99 -12.12 5.25
C PHE A 208 -19.41 -10.97 6.11
N ALA A 209 -18.31 -11.23 6.81
CA ALA A 209 -17.69 -10.27 7.73
C ALA A 209 -16.38 -9.66 7.19
N SER A 210 -15.88 -10.15 6.06
CA SER A 210 -14.58 -9.78 5.46
C SER A 210 -14.74 -9.00 4.16
#